data_AF-A0A956NZ00-F1
#
_entry.id   AF-A0A956NZ00-F1
#
_cell.length_a   1.000
_cell.length_b   1.000
_cell.length_c   1.000
_cell.angle_alpha   90.00
_cell.angle_beta   90.00
_cell.angle_gamma   90.00
#
_symmetry.space_group_name_H-M   'P 1'
#
loop_
_entity.id
_entity.type
_entity.pdbx_description
1 polymer ?
#
loop_
_entity_poly.entity_id
_entity_poly.type
_entity_poly.pdbx_seq_one_letter_code
_entity_poly.pdbx_strand_id
1 'polypeptide(L)' 'MMLIPFLLIGYLVYIGINRKHSVGVNENQLVERSKPLEIAKVRLAKGELSLEEFEQIKKNLLEE' A
#
# COMPACT_ATOMS: atom_id res chain seq x y z
N MET A 1 -26.79 18.38 -27.38
CA MET A 1 -25.49 19.04 -27.11
C MET A 1 -25.26 19.41 -25.64
N MET A 2 -26.27 19.49 -24.78
CA MET A 2 -26.11 19.88 -23.35
C MET A 2 -26.00 18.69 -22.37
N LEU A 3 -26.34 17.46 -22.79
CA LEU A 3 -26.27 16.25 -21.96
C LEU A 3 -24.89 15.59 -21.94
N ILE A 4 -24.07 15.86 -22.96
CA ILE A 4 -22.71 15.33 -23.11
C ILE A 4 -21.82 15.62 -21.88
N PRO A 5 -21.78 16.84 -21.30
CA PRO A 5 -20.95 17.10 -20.12
C PRO A 5 -21.37 16.28 -18.89
N PHE A 6 -22.67 16.04 -18.70
CA PHE A 6 -23.17 15.26 -17.56
C PHE A 6 -22.77 13.78 -17.65
N LEU A 7 -22.81 13.20 -18.86
CA LEU A 7 -22.31 11.85 -19.10
C LEU A 7 -20.79 11.75 -18.88
N LEU A 8 -20.05 12.78 -19.28
CA LEU A 8 -18.59 12.83 -19.11
C LEU A 8 -18.20 12.89 -17.63
N ILE A 9 -18.89 13.70 -16.82
CA ILE A 9 -18.68 13.79 -15.38
C ILE A 9 -19.03 12.47 -14.69
N GLY A 10 -20.20 11.89 -15.01
CA GLY A 10 -20.60 10.59 -14.47
C GLY A 10 -19.60 9.48 -14.81
N TYR A 11 -19.07 9.48 -16.04
CA TYR A 11 -18.06 8.53 -16.49
C TYR A 11 -16.72 8.70 -15.77
N LEU A 12 -16.26 9.94 -15.54
CA LEU A 12 -15.04 10.20 -14.77
C LEU A 12 -15.18 9.79 -13.30
N VAL A 13 -16.33 10.04 -12.68
CA VAL A 13 -16.64 9.60 -11.31
C VAL A 13 -16.71 8.06 -11.23
N TYR A 14 -17.36 7.42 -12.20
CA TYR A 14 -17.43 5.97 -12.31
C TYR A 14 -16.03 5.36 -12.39
N ILE A 15 -15.16 5.87 -13.26
CA ILE A 15 -13.76 5.42 -13.34
C ILE A 15 -13.00 5.72 -12.05
N GLY A 16 -13.18 6.90 -11.45
CA GLY A 16 -12.47 7.33 -10.25
C GLY A 16 -12.77 6.48 -9.02
N ILE A 17 -14.03 6.08 -8.82
CA ILE A 17 -14.46 5.24 -7.69
C ILE A 17 -14.12 3.77 -7.95
N ASN A 18 -14.29 3.29 -9.19
CA ASN A 18 -14.04 1.89 -9.54
C ASN A 18 -12.54 1.57 -9.71
N ARG A 19 -11.68 2.59 -9.72
CA ARG A 19 -10.26 2.45 -9.38
C ARG A 19 -10.13 2.21 -7.89
N LYS A 20 -10.53 1.01 -7.43
CA LYS A 20 -9.90 0.43 -6.24
C LYS A 20 -8.40 0.52 -6.49
N HIS A 21 -7.76 1.36 -5.70
CA HIS A 21 -6.33 1.59 -5.69
C HIS A 21 -5.65 0.32 -5.17
N SER A 22 -5.70 -0.76 -5.95
CA SER A 22 -4.62 -1.74 -5.95
C SER A 22 -3.51 -1.09 -6.77
N VAL A 23 -2.85 -0.11 -6.17
CA VAL A 23 -1.45 0.17 -6.50
C VAL A 23 -0.70 -1.05 -6.00
N GLY A 24 -0.81 -2.14 -6.76
CA GLY A 24 0.12 -3.24 -6.71
C GLY A 24 1.45 -2.68 -7.20
N VAL A 25 2.20 -2.13 -6.25
CA VAL A 25 3.66 -2.10 -6.34
C VAL A 25 4.06 -3.52 -6.78
N ASN A 26 4.89 -3.64 -7.80
CA ASN A 26 5.36 -4.92 -8.33
C ASN A 26 6.03 -5.75 -7.21
N GLU A 27 5.21 -6.54 -6.54
CA GLU A 27 5.49 -7.33 -5.35
C GLU A 27 5.96 -8.72 -5.79
N ASN A 28 6.88 -8.80 -6.75
CA ASN A 28 7.43 -10.08 -7.24
C ASN A 28 8.97 -10.11 -7.34
N GLN A 29 9.66 -9.04 -6.94
CA GLN A 29 11.14 -9.05 -6.87
C GLN A 29 11.73 -8.69 -5.49
N LEU A 30 10.91 -8.25 -4.53
CA LEU A 30 11.32 -7.99 -3.13
C LEU A 30 10.81 -9.03 -2.11
N VAL A 31 9.95 -9.96 -2.57
CA VAL A 31 9.05 -10.83 -1.78
C VAL A 31 9.76 -11.78 -0.82
N GLU A 32 11.05 -12.06 -1.02
CA GLU A 32 11.76 -12.99 -0.15
C GLU A 32 12.34 -12.30 1.09
N ARG A 33 12.83 -11.06 0.97
CA ARG A 33 13.30 -10.23 2.11
C ARG A 33 12.22 -9.32 2.69
N SER A 34 11.16 -9.02 1.96
CA SER A 34 10.13 -8.07 2.43
C SER A 34 9.09 -8.70 3.36
N LYS A 35 8.90 -10.02 3.37
CA LYS A 35 7.92 -10.68 4.26
C LYS A 35 8.11 -10.33 5.75
N PRO A 36 9.30 -10.47 6.36
CA PRO A 36 9.47 -10.17 7.78
C PRO A 36 9.33 -8.66 8.08
N LEU A 37 9.82 -7.80 7.19
CA LEU A 37 9.76 -6.35 7.35
C LEU A 37 8.33 -5.81 7.17
N GLU A 38 7.57 -6.36 6.23
CA GLU A 38 6.15 -6.02 6.02
C GLU A 38 5.30 -6.42 7.22
N ILE A 39 5.54 -7.60 7.80
CA ILE A 39 4.87 -8.04 9.03
C ILE A 39 5.18 -7.05 10.17
N ALA A 40 6.46 -6.68 10.34
CA ALA A 40 6.86 -5.71 11.36
C ALA A 40 6.19 -4.34 11.15
N LYS A 41 6.08 -3.88 9.90
CA LYS A 41 5.42 -2.62 9.54
C LYS A 41 3.93 -2.64 9.85
N VAL A 42 3.24 -3.74 9.55
CA VAL A 42 1.80 -3.91 9.87
C VAL A 42 1.58 -3.88 11.38
N ARG A 43 2.44 -4.56 12.14
CA ARG A 43 2.35 -4.59 13.61
C ARG A 43 2.63 -3.21 14.23
N LEU A 44 3.60 -2.47 13.72
CA LEU A 44 3.84 -1.07 14.11
C LEU A 44 2.61 -0.20 13.84
N ALA A 45 1.98 -0.32 12.67
CA ALA A 45 0.78 0.44 12.32
C ALA A 45 -0.44 0.10 13.20
N LYS A 46 -0.51 -1.12 13.72
CA LYS A 46 -1.51 -1.56 14.70
C LYS A 46 -1.20 -1.11 16.14
N GLY A 47 -0.01 -0.56 16.39
CA GLY A 47 0.46 -0.24 17.74
C GLY A 47 0.84 -1.47 18.57
N GLU A 48 1.06 -2.63 17.93
CA GLU A 48 1.52 -3.86 18.58
C GLU A 48 3.04 -3.86 18.84
N LEU A 49 3.76 -2.92 18.23
CA LEU A 49 5.21 -2.69 18.37
C LEU A 49 5.46 -1.20 18.64
N SER A 50 6.47 -0.91 19.45
CA SER A 50 7.07 0.42 19.49
C SER A 50 7.92 0.69 18.26
N LEU A 51 8.16 1.97 17.99
CA LEU A 51 9.07 2.41 16.92
C LEU A 51 10.51 1.94 17.18
N GLU A 52 10.95 1.86 18.44
CA GLU A 52 12.28 1.32 18.77
C GLU A 52 12.39 -0.17 18.42
N GLU A 53 11.38 -0.96 18.75
CA GLU A 53 11.35 -2.40 18.47
C GLU A 53 11.31 -2.68 16.96
N PHE A 54 10.54 -1.90 16.22
CA PHE A 54 10.51 -1.96 14.76
C PHE A 54 11.89 -1.68 14.14
N GLU A 55 12.59 -0.64 14.61
CA GLU A 55 13.90 -0.29 14.08
C GLU A 55 14.96 -1.37 14.39
N GLN A 56 14.91 -2.00 15.57
CA GLN A 56 15.79 -3.14 15.88
C GLN A 56 15.54 -4.32 14.94
N ILE A 57 14.27 -4.68 14.70
CA ILE A 57 13.89 -5.75 13.78
C ILE A 57 14.37 -5.42 12.37
N LYS A 58 14.11 -4.20 11.90
CA LYS A 58 14.55 -3.73 10.58
C LYS A 58 16.08 -3.81 10.43
N LYS A 59 16.83 -3.43 11.46
CA LYS A 59 18.30 -3.48 11.44
C LYS A 59 18.81 -4.91 11.36
N ASN A 60 18.26 -5.81 12.18
CA ASN A 60 18.61 -7.23 12.17
C ASN A 60 18.31 -7.92 10.83
N LEU A 61 17.21 -7.53 10.17
CA LEU A 61 16.82 -8.09 8.86
C LEU A 61 17.64 -7.54 7.67
N LEU A 62 18.30 -6.40 7.84
CA LEU A 62 19.11 -5.75 6.81
C LEU A 62 20.60 -6.09 6.92
N GLU A 63 21.07 -6.51 8.09
CA GLU A 63 22.47 -6.88 8.36
C GLU A 63 22.76 -8.39 8.12
N GLU A 64 21.82 -9.13 7.53
CA GLU A 64 21.97 -10.55 7.08
C GLU A 64 22.24 -10.65 5.56
#